data_AF-A0A9D1Y6W5-F1
#
_entry.id   AF-A0A9D1Y6W5-F1
#
_cell.length_a   1.000
_cell.length_b   1.000
_cell.length_c   1.000
_cell.angle_alpha   90.00
_cell.angle_beta   90.00
_cell.angle_gamma   90.00
#
_symmetry.space_group_name_H-M   'P 1'
#
loop_
_entity.id
_entity.type
_entity.pdbx_description
1 polymer ?
#
loop_
_entity_poly.entity_id
_entity_poly.type
_entity_poly.pdbx_seq_one_letter_code
_entity_poly.pdbx_strand_id
1 'polypeptide(L)'
;MNGQEREKAKTKQSIPLWGRLMMVLVLVVGVFFLRQYIYALEEERQSQGSNGLEYAPSVSSDHPALQYFETANPGRDIFLACEEDLTDDGLKDLVVVYHNPEEGRLNWMVALLNQGNGTYVITHPTRAPIENQAIRFFNMDKEGEMEFVITGEKDGEVGYAIYRIIDGELIDLFGEDMEDCC
;
A
#
# COMPACT_ATOMS: atom_id res chain seq x y z
N MET A 1 -77.22 10.34 24.71
CA MET A 1 -76.96 9.37 23.60
C MET A 1 -77.36 10.09 22.33
N ASN A 2 -76.58 10.34 21.29
CA ASN A 2 -75.22 9.99 20.86
C ASN A 2 -74.75 11.22 20.05
N GLY A 3 -73.51 11.66 20.09
CA GLY A 3 -72.31 10.94 19.67
C GLY A 3 -71.73 11.73 18.50
N GLN A 4 -70.81 12.65 18.80
CA GLN A 4 -69.98 13.33 17.81
C GLN A 4 -69.08 12.29 17.12
N GLU A 5 -69.17 12.16 15.80
CA GLU A 5 -68.07 11.62 15.00
C GLU A 5 -67.59 12.72 14.04
N ARG A 6 -66.50 13.37 14.44
CA ARG A 6 -65.67 14.18 13.54
C ARG A 6 -64.77 13.22 12.77
N GLU A 7 -65.11 12.91 11.53
CA GLU A 7 -64.18 12.32 10.57
C GLU A 7 -63.03 13.32 10.33
N LYS A 8 -61.85 13.05 10.88
CA LYS A 8 -60.63 13.78 10.55
C LYS A 8 -60.09 13.23 9.23
N ALA A 9 -60.32 13.94 8.14
CA ALA A 9 -59.63 13.70 6.88
C ALA A 9 -58.11 13.84 7.08
N LYS A 10 -57.36 12.75 6.87
CA LYS A 10 -55.88 12.78 6.80
C LYS A 10 -55.47 13.43 5.49
N THR A 11 -55.15 14.72 5.53
CA THR A 11 -54.59 15.45 4.39
C THR A 11 -53.19 14.91 4.09
N LYS A 12 -53.00 14.26 2.94
CA LYS A 12 -51.67 13.91 2.41
C LYS A 12 -50.97 15.23 2.04
N GLN A 13 -50.12 15.74 2.92
CA GLN A 13 -49.27 16.90 2.62
C GLN A 13 -48.25 16.50 1.55
N SER A 14 -48.50 16.89 0.30
CA SER A 14 -47.54 16.79 -0.78
C SER A 14 -46.51 17.92 -0.65
N ILE A 15 -45.22 17.56 -0.64
CA ILE A 15 -44.14 18.55 -0.57
C ILE A 15 -44.25 19.50 -1.79
N PRO A 16 -44.39 20.82 -1.59
CA PRO A 16 -44.47 21.79 -2.67
C PRO A 16 -43.19 21.82 -3.51
N LEU A 17 -43.28 22.22 -4.78
CA LEU A 17 -42.19 22.17 -5.77
C LEU A 17 -40.87 22.79 -5.25
N TRP A 18 -40.95 23.94 -4.56
CA TRP A 18 -39.79 24.61 -3.96
C TRP A 18 -39.09 23.78 -2.86
N GLY A 19 -39.83 22.94 -2.13
CA GLY A 19 -39.30 22.07 -1.08
C GLY A 19 -38.60 20.86 -1.68
N ARG A 20 -39.08 20.38 -2.83
CA ARG A 20 -38.37 19.35 -3.62
C ARG A 20 -37.06 19.89 -4.18
N LEU A 21 -37.07 21.12 -4.71
CA LEU A 21 -35.85 21.80 -5.17
C LEU A 21 -34.83 22.02 -4.05
N MET A 22 -35.29 22.44 -2.86
CA MET A 22 -34.42 22.58 -1.68
C MET A 22 -33.83 21.24 -1.22
N MET A 23 -34.59 20.15 -1.23
CA MET A 23 -34.05 18.81 -0.94
C MET A 23 -32.95 18.41 -1.91
N VAL A 24 -33.15 18.64 -3.21
CA VAL A 24 -32.13 18.33 -4.23
C VAL A 24 -30.87 19.17 -4.00
N LEU A 25 -31.01 20.45 -3.70
CA LEU A 25 -29.89 21.32 -3.39
C LEU A 25 -29.09 20.82 -2.18
N VAL A 26 -29.79 20.45 -1.09
CA VAL A 26 -29.15 19.92 0.13
C VAL A 26 -28.41 18.61 -0.16
N LEU A 27 -28.97 17.73 -1.00
CA LEU A 27 -28.30 16.49 -1.40
C LEU A 27 -27.03 16.77 -2.21
N VAL A 28 -27.08 17.68 -3.19
CA VAL A 28 -25.90 18.05 -3.99
C VAL A 28 -24.80 18.66 -3.12
N VAL A 29 -25.18 19.55 -2.20
CA VAL A 29 -24.25 20.17 -1.25
C VAL A 29 -23.69 19.12 -0.29
N GLY A 30 -24.52 18.20 0.21
CA GLY A 30 -24.08 17.10 1.07
C GLY A 30 -23.08 16.17 0.38
N VAL A 31 -23.31 15.82 -0.88
CA VAL A 31 -22.36 15.03 -1.69
C VAL A 31 -21.06 15.79 -1.91
N PHE A 32 -21.12 17.10 -2.16
CA PHE A 32 -19.91 17.92 -2.32
C PHE A 32 -19.06 17.92 -1.04
N PHE A 33 -19.68 18.11 0.14
CA PHE A 33 -18.96 18.06 1.41
C PHE A 33 -18.45 16.67 1.76
N LEU A 34 -19.22 15.61 1.46
CA LEU A 34 -18.76 14.23 1.63
C LEU A 34 -17.53 13.96 0.76
N ARG A 35 -17.56 14.40 -0.51
CA ARG A 35 -16.43 14.29 -1.43
C ARG A 35 -15.22 15.06 -0.92
N GLN A 36 -15.38 16.30 -0.45
CA GLN A 36 -14.28 17.05 0.15
C GLN A 36 -13.73 16.39 1.41
N TYR A 37 -14.59 15.82 2.25
CA TYR A 37 -14.18 15.12 3.45
C TYR A 37 -13.37 13.85 3.13
N ILE A 38 -13.80 13.07 2.13
CA ILE A 38 -13.05 11.90 1.65
C ILE A 38 -11.68 12.32 1.10
N TYR A 39 -11.61 13.37 0.28
CA TYR A 39 -10.31 13.87 -0.22
C TYR A 39 -9.37 14.32 0.89
N ALA A 40 -9.89 14.98 1.93
CA ALA A 40 -9.07 15.39 3.08
C ALA A 40 -8.54 14.17 3.86
N LEU A 41 -9.33 13.10 4.00
CA LEU A 41 -8.87 11.85 4.63
C LEU A 41 -7.78 11.15 3.81
N GLU A 42 -7.91 11.14 2.48
CA GLU A 42 -6.89 10.60 1.57
C GLU A 42 -5.58 11.40 1.68
N GLU A 43 -5.67 12.73 1.67
CA GLU A 43 -4.51 13.62 1.81
C GLU A 43 -3.80 13.46 3.17
N GLU A 44 -4.56 13.29 4.26
CA GLU A 44 -3.98 13.01 5.59
C GLU A 44 -3.25 11.67 5.64
N ARG A 45 -3.81 10.58 5.09
CA ARG A 45 -3.11 9.27 5.01
C ARG A 45 -1.83 9.37 4.19
N GLN A 46 -1.85 10.13 3.10
CA GLN A 46 -0.68 10.34 2.24
C GLN A 46 0.39 11.21 2.91
N SER A 47 0.00 12.22 3.69
CA SER A 47 0.95 13.07 4.43
C SER A 47 1.69 12.34 5.56
N GLN A 48 1.09 11.27 6.11
CA GLN A 48 1.76 10.39 7.07
C GLN A 48 2.82 9.48 6.41
N GLY A 49 2.71 9.22 5.10
CA GLY A 49 3.68 8.41 4.34
C GLY A 49 4.84 9.21 3.71
N SER A 50 4.87 10.54 3.83
CA SER A 50 5.80 11.36 3.04
C SER A 50 6.16 12.68 3.74
N ASN A 51 6.80 12.62 4.90
CA ASN A 51 7.49 13.78 5.49
C ASN A 51 8.88 13.41 6.01
N GLY A 52 9.79 12.99 5.11
CA GLY A 52 11.21 12.81 5.41
C GLY A 52 11.90 11.84 4.46
N LEU A 53 13.22 11.95 4.32
CA LEU A 53 14.12 10.92 3.76
C LEU A 53 14.12 9.62 4.60
N GLU A 54 12.99 9.23 5.16
CA GLU A 54 12.91 8.16 6.14
C GLU A 54 12.81 6.81 5.43
N TYR A 55 13.75 5.93 5.75
CA TYR A 55 13.74 4.55 5.29
C TYR A 55 12.76 3.73 6.13
N ALA A 56 12.11 2.78 5.47
CA ALA A 56 11.18 1.87 6.13
C ALA A 56 11.93 1.01 7.17
N PRO A 57 11.39 0.87 8.39
CA PRO A 57 11.96 -0.04 9.36
C PRO A 57 11.76 -1.48 8.92
N SER A 58 12.68 -2.36 9.31
CA SER A 58 12.47 -3.79 9.15
C SER A 58 11.39 -4.28 10.13
N VAL A 59 10.53 -5.18 9.69
CA VAL A 59 9.56 -5.88 10.53
C VAL A 59 10.26 -6.79 11.54
N SER A 60 9.55 -7.16 12.61
CA SER A 60 10.02 -8.10 13.61
C SER A 60 10.08 -9.54 13.07
N SER A 61 10.92 -10.38 13.70
CA SER A 61 11.10 -11.79 13.30
C SER A 61 9.85 -12.66 13.47
N ASP A 62 8.86 -12.21 14.25
CA ASP A 62 7.57 -12.88 14.40
C ASP A 62 6.52 -12.45 13.37
N HIS A 63 6.89 -11.60 12.41
CA HIS A 63 5.97 -11.15 11.36
C HIS A 63 5.48 -12.33 10.50
N PRO A 64 4.15 -12.50 10.29
CA PRO A 64 3.60 -13.67 9.61
C PRO A 64 4.13 -13.91 8.19
N ALA A 65 4.28 -12.84 7.40
CA ALA A 65 4.84 -12.95 6.04
C ALA A 65 6.31 -13.38 6.08
N LEU A 66 7.07 -12.94 7.08
CA LEU A 66 8.47 -13.31 7.22
C LEU A 66 8.63 -14.78 7.59
N GLN A 67 7.81 -15.28 8.53
CA GLN A 67 7.76 -16.71 8.86
C GLN A 67 7.33 -17.57 7.66
N TYR A 68 6.40 -17.07 6.84
CA TYR A 68 6.00 -17.73 5.61
C TYR A 68 7.18 -17.83 4.64
N PHE A 69 7.95 -16.74 4.46
CA PHE A 69 9.16 -16.73 3.64
C PHE A 69 10.20 -17.74 4.13
N GLU A 70 10.53 -17.72 5.44
CA GLU A 70 11.53 -18.61 6.04
C GLU A 70 11.15 -20.09 5.92
N THR A 71 9.85 -20.40 6.03
CA THR A 71 9.33 -21.76 5.86
C THR A 71 9.44 -22.22 4.41
N ALA A 72 9.13 -21.33 3.46
CA ALA A 72 9.20 -21.62 2.03
C ALA A 72 10.66 -21.67 1.51
N ASN A 73 11.56 -20.90 2.12
CA ASN A 73 12.95 -20.73 1.72
C ASN A 73 13.88 -20.94 2.93
N PRO A 74 14.04 -22.18 3.42
CA PRO A 74 14.86 -22.45 4.59
C PRO A 74 16.34 -22.16 4.33
N GLY A 75 17.04 -21.64 5.34
CA GLY A 75 18.49 -21.40 5.29
C GLY A 75 18.90 -20.15 4.50
N ARG A 76 18.00 -19.18 4.33
CA ARG A 76 18.32 -17.85 3.81
C ARG A 76 18.64 -16.90 4.96
N ASP A 77 19.68 -16.10 4.80
CA ASP A 77 20.00 -15.05 5.77
C ASP A 77 19.25 -13.78 5.36
N ILE A 78 18.28 -13.35 6.17
CA ILE A 78 17.47 -12.15 5.90
C ILE A 78 18.17 -10.93 6.49
N PHE A 79 18.34 -9.87 5.69
CA PHE A 79 18.96 -8.62 6.13
C PHE A 79 17.96 -7.50 6.35
N LEU A 80 16.93 -7.45 5.50
CA LEU A 80 15.92 -6.40 5.52
C LEU A 80 14.58 -6.99 5.11
N ALA A 81 13.53 -6.66 5.85
CA ALA A 81 12.17 -7.05 5.53
C ALA A 81 11.22 -5.89 5.84
N CYS A 82 10.69 -5.20 4.84
CA CYS A 82 9.89 -3.98 5.04
C CYS A 82 8.46 -4.18 4.53
N GLU A 83 7.46 -3.77 5.32
CA GLU A 83 6.03 -3.91 4.97
C GLU A 83 5.46 -2.64 4.35
N GLU A 84 4.64 -2.80 3.31
CA GLU A 84 3.77 -1.77 2.74
C GLU A 84 2.70 -2.45 1.87
N ASP A 85 1.60 -1.76 1.54
CA ASP A 85 0.60 -2.21 0.58
C ASP A 85 1.11 -1.92 -0.85
N LEU A 86 1.77 -2.90 -1.47
CA LEU A 86 2.45 -2.71 -2.76
C LEU A 86 1.48 -2.76 -3.93
N THR A 87 0.33 -3.40 -3.75
CA THR A 87 -0.66 -3.62 -4.81
C THR A 87 -1.91 -2.76 -4.68
N ASP A 88 -1.97 -1.88 -3.66
CA ASP A 88 -3.11 -1.00 -3.34
C ASP A 88 -4.43 -1.78 -3.17
N ASP A 89 -4.35 -2.99 -2.63
CA ASP A 89 -5.50 -3.87 -2.39
C ASP A 89 -6.02 -3.80 -0.94
N GLY A 90 -5.36 -2.99 -0.10
CA GLY A 90 -5.65 -2.80 1.32
C GLY A 90 -4.97 -3.82 2.23
N LEU A 91 -4.17 -4.74 1.67
CA LEU A 91 -3.41 -5.75 2.41
C LEU A 91 -1.92 -5.37 2.41
N LYS A 92 -1.28 -5.46 3.58
CA LYS A 92 0.16 -5.25 3.66
C LYS A 92 0.90 -6.44 3.06
N ASP A 93 1.80 -6.12 2.14
CA ASP A 93 2.79 -6.99 1.52
C ASP A 93 4.14 -6.86 2.25
N LEU A 94 5.12 -7.67 1.86
CA LEU A 94 6.47 -7.63 2.44
C LEU A 94 7.54 -7.70 1.36
N VAL A 95 8.46 -6.74 1.33
CA VAL A 95 9.71 -6.84 0.56
C VAL A 95 10.78 -7.44 1.45
N VAL A 96 11.41 -8.53 1.00
CA VAL A 96 12.47 -9.24 1.73
C VAL A 96 13.76 -9.19 0.92
N VAL A 97 14.83 -8.69 1.52
CA VAL A 97 16.20 -8.78 1.04
C VAL A 97 16.94 -9.85 1.83
N TYR A 98 17.50 -10.82 1.13
CA TYR A 98 18.15 -11.98 1.72
C TYR A 98 19.40 -12.41 0.95
N HIS A 99 20.22 -13.21 1.62
CA HIS A 99 21.36 -13.90 1.05
C HIS A 99 21.08 -15.40 0.97
N ASN A 100 21.54 -16.02 -0.12
CA ASN A 100 21.64 -17.47 -0.21
C ASN A 100 23.11 -17.88 0.04
N PRO A 101 23.44 -18.50 1.19
CA PRO A 101 24.79 -18.95 1.50
C PRO A 101 25.41 -19.89 0.46
N GLU A 102 24.58 -20.58 -0.33
CA GLU A 102 25.04 -21.51 -1.37
C GLU A 102 25.49 -20.80 -2.67
N GLU A 103 25.18 -19.51 -2.83
CA GLU A 103 25.41 -18.76 -4.07
C GLU A 103 26.57 -17.76 -3.98
N GLY A 104 27.44 -17.90 -2.98
CA GLY A 104 28.52 -16.95 -2.74
C GLY A 104 27.97 -15.59 -2.32
N ARG A 105 28.72 -14.49 -2.55
CA ARG A 105 28.39 -13.13 -2.03
C ARG A 105 27.32 -12.43 -2.87
N LEU A 106 26.15 -13.04 -3.00
CA LEU A 106 25.03 -12.51 -3.77
C LEU A 106 23.82 -12.30 -2.88
N ASN A 107 23.17 -11.15 -3.04
CA ASN A 107 21.92 -10.82 -2.37
C ASN A 107 20.77 -10.83 -3.37
N TRP A 108 19.59 -11.12 -2.84
CA TRP A 108 18.36 -11.28 -3.58
C TRP A 108 17.25 -10.52 -2.88
N MET A 109 16.27 -10.09 -3.65
CA MET A 109 15.08 -9.42 -3.20
C MET A 109 13.85 -10.11 -3.78
N VAL A 110 12.82 -10.25 -2.97
CA VAL A 110 11.48 -10.67 -3.39
C VAL A 110 10.43 -9.82 -2.69
N ALA A 111 9.29 -9.64 -3.34
CA ALA A 111 8.03 -9.26 -2.69
C ALA A 111 7.16 -10.49 -2.38
N LEU A 112 6.54 -10.48 -1.21
CA LEU A 112 5.50 -11.41 -0.77
C LEU A 112 4.14 -10.70 -0.83
N LEU A 113 3.33 -11.06 -1.82
CA LEU A 113 2.02 -10.46 -2.08
C LEU A 113 0.94 -11.18 -1.28
N ASN A 114 0.31 -10.48 -0.35
CA ASN A 114 -0.66 -11.02 0.59
C ASN A 114 -1.98 -11.37 -0.11
N GLN A 115 -2.46 -12.60 0.07
CA GLN A 115 -3.71 -13.06 -0.56
C GLN A 115 -4.94 -12.94 0.37
N GLY A 116 -4.79 -12.34 1.56
CA GLY A 116 -5.87 -12.10 2.52
C GLY A 116 -6.38 -13.36 3.26
N ASN A 117 -5.81 -14.53 2.96
CA ASN A 117 -6.18 -15.82 3.55
C ASN A 117 -5.05 -16.45 4.37
N GLY A 118 -4.02 -15.67 4.70
CA GLY A 118 -2.81 -16.12 5.40
C GLY A 118 -1.77 -16.80 4.48
N THR A 119 -1.94 -16.71 3.17
CA THR A 119 -0.95 -17.16 2.17
C THR A 119 -0.40 -15.97 1.39
N TYR A 120 0.78 -16.18 0.79
CA TYR A 120 1.49 -15.16 0.03
C TYR A 120 1.95 -15.74 -1.32
N VAL A 121 1.83 -14.93 -2.37
CA VAL A 121 2.50 -15.17 -3.64
C VAL A 121 3.88 -14.53 -3.56
N ILE A 122 4.93 -15.33 -3.75
CA ILE A 122 6.31 -14.83 -3.75
C ILE A 122 6.70 -14.54 -5.20
N THR A 123 7.10 -13.30 -5.46
CA THR A 123 7.62 -12.88 -6.77
C THR A 123 8.92 -13.60 -7.14
N HIS A 124 9.29 -13.55 -8.43
CA HIS A 124 10.59 -14.05 -8.86
C HIS A 124 11.73 -13.29 -8.17
N PRO A 125 12.82 -13.96 -7.74
CA PRO A 125 13.95 -13.29 -7.12
C PRO A 125 14.65 -12.32 -8.08
N THR A 126 14.86 -11.10 -7.60
CA THR A 126 15.63 -10.04 -8.28
C THR A 126 16.92 -9.77 -7.51
N ARG A 127 17.98 -9.33 -8.20
CA ARG A 127 19.24 -8.97 -7.55
C ARG A 127 19.04 -7.81 -6.57
N ALA A 128 19.78 -7.82 -5.47
CA ALA A 128 19.76 -6.77 -4.46
C ALA A 128 21.19 -6.32 -4.09
N PRO A 129 21.38 -5.08 -3.63
CA PRO A 129 22.70 -4.60 -3.21
C PRO A 129 23.34 -5.49 -2.15
N ILE A 130 24.67 -5.61 -2.17
CA ILE A 130 25.38 -6.49 -1.25
C ILE A 130 25.61 -5.88 0.15
N GLU A 131 25.66 -4.55 0.27
CA GLU A 131 25.89 -3.84 1.54
C GLU A 131 24.91 -2.66 1.74
N ASN A 132 24.75 -2.25 3.00
CA ASN A 132 24.04 -1.04 3.44
C ASN A 132 22.65 -0.85 2.78
N GLN A 133 21.85 -1.94 2.74
CA GLN A 133 20.54 -1.89 2.08
C GLN A 133 19.55 -1.05 2.87
N ALA A 134 18.80 -0.21 2.16
CA ALA A 134 17.67 0.51 2.72
C ALA A 134 16.54 0.60 1.71
N ILE A 135 15.31 0.52 2.19
CA ILE A 135 14.09 0.60 1.38
C ILE A 135 13.28 1.82 1.81
N ARG A 136 12.71 2.53 0.84
CA ARG A 136 11.72 3.57 1.10
C ARG A 136 10.55 3.42 0.13
N PHE A 137 9.35 3.35 0.68
CA PHE A 137 8.11 3.33 -0.09
C PHE A 137 7.67 4.75 -0.44
N PHE A 138 7.08 4.93 -1.61
CA PHE A 138 6.46 6.18 -2.03
C PHE A 138 5.50 5.95 -3.18
N ASN A 139 4.53 6.85 -3.31
CA ASN A 139 3.64 6.88 -4.47
C ASN A 139 4.08 8.00 -5.41
N MET A 140 4.67 7.64 -6.56
CA MET A 140 5.27 8.54 -7.53
C MET A 140 4.22 9.24 -8.40
N ASP A 141 3.21 8.52 -8.88
CA ASP A 141 2.17 9.02 -9.79
C ASP A 141 0.85 9.36 -9.09
N LYS A 142 0.74 9.08 -7.79
CA LYS A 142 -0.44 9.24 -6.94
C LYS A 142 -1.62 8.36 -7.37
N GLU A 143 -1.34 7.24 -8.02
CA GLU A 143 -2.35 6.33 -8.55
C GLU A 143 -1.94 4.87 -8.26
N GLY A 144 -2.86 4.05 -7.78
CA GLY A 144 -2.70 2.59 -7.72
C GLY A 144 -1.50 2.10 -6.89
N GLU A 145 -0.79 1.14 -7.47
CA GLU A 145 0.28 0.34 -6.84
C GLU A 145 1.43 1.19 -6.29
N MET A 146 2.09 0.70 -5.24
CA MET A 146 3.16 1.43 -4.56
C MET A 146 4.55 1.15 -5.14
N GLU A 147 5.36 2.20 -5.23
CA GLU A 147 6.77 2.08 -5.56
C GLU A 147 7.58 1.98 -4.29
N PHE A 148 8.76 1.41 -4.46
CA PHE A 148 9.82 1.63 -3.50
C PHE A 148 11.15 1.82 -4.18
N VAL A 149 12.00 2.62 -3.54
CA VAL A 149 13.42 2.69 -3.87
C VAL A 149 14.17 1.77 -2.92
N ILE A 150 15.04 0.94 -3.48
CA ILE A 150 16.09 0.26 -2.73
C ILE A 150 17.41 0.94 -3.04
N THR A 151 18.16 1.26 -2.01
CA THR A 151 19.53 1.76 -2.11
C THR A 151 20.49 0.74 -1.49
N GLY A 152 21.72 0.74 -1.93
CA GLY A 152 22.79 0.04 -1.22
C GLY A 152 24.13 0.30 -1.86
N GLU A 153 25.13 -0.46 -1.40
CA GLU A 153 26.52 -0.18 -1.68
C GLU A 153 27.31 -1.45 -2.03
N LYS A 154 28.43 -1.25 -2.72
CA LYS A 154 29.50 -2.24 -2.89
C LYS A 154 30.83 -1.53 -3.04
N ASP A 155 31.77 -1.87 -2.16
CA ASP A 155 33.15 -1.36 -2.22
C ASP A 155 33.24 0.20 -2.26
N GLY A 156 32.23 0.89 -1.70
CA GLY A 156 32.13 2.35 -1.64
C GLY A 156 31.35 2.99 -2.79
N GLU A 157 30.97 2.23 -3.81
CA GLU A 157 30.02 2.67 -4.84
C GLU A 157 28.59 2.54 -4.32
N VAL A 158 27.73 3.51 -4.65
CA VAL A 158 26.35 3.60 -4.18
C VAL A 158 25.43 3.46 -5.39
N GLY A 159 24.45 2.57 -5.31
CA GLY A 159 23.45 2.37 -6.34
C GLY A 159 22.03 2.46 -5.78
N TYR A 160 21.08 2.82 -6.64
CA TYR A 160 19.65 2.79 -6.30
C TYR A 160 18.82 2.27 -7.46
N ALA A 161 17.68 1.66 -7.13
CA ALA A 161 16.69 1.24 -8.12
C ALA A 161 15.27 1.37 -7.55
N ILE A 162 14.33 1.67 -8.43
CA ILE A 162 12.92 1.90 -8.14
C ILE A 162 12.12 0.74 -8.71
N TYR A 163 11.33 0.10 -7.86
CA TYR A 163 10.51 -1.05 -8.23
C TYR A 163 9.03 -0.78 -8.02
N ARG A 164 8.19 -1.45 -8.80
CA ARG A 164 6.72 -1.52 -8.65
C ARG A 164 6.24 -2.95 -8.91
N ILE A 165 5.14 -3.33 -8.28
CA ILE A 165 4.44 -4.57 -8.63
C ILE A 165 3.56 -4.33 -9.86
N ILE A 166 3.80 -5.07 -10.95
CA ILE A 166 2.98 -5.02 -12.17
C ILE A 166 2.62 -6.46 -12.54
N ASP A 167 1.33 -6.73 -12.70
CA ASP A 167 0.80 -8.08 -13.03
C ASP A 167 1.30 -9.20 -12.07
N GLY A 168 1.56 -8.85 -10.80
CA GLY A 168 2.06 -9.77 -9.79
C GLY A 168 3.57 -10.03 -9.85
N GLU A 169 4.31 -9.29 -10.68
CA GLU A 169 5.77 -9.36 -10.78
C GLU A 169 6.44 -8.11 -10.21
N LEU A 170 7.64 -8.28 -9.67
CA LEU A 170 8.45 -7.17 -9.18
C LEU A 170 9.26 -6.59 -10.34
N ILE A 171 8.83 -5.45 -10.86
CA ILE A 171 9.41 -4.82 -12.06
C ILE A 171 10.33 -3.67 -11.66
N ASP A 172 11.57 -3.69 -12.18
CA ASP A 172 12.48 -2.54 -12.14
C ASP A 172 11.99 -1.47 -13.12
N LEU A 173 11.63 -0.30 -12.58
CA LEU A 173 11.19 0.84 -13.37
C LEU A 173 12.38 1.71 -13.81
N PHE A 174 13.41 1.79 -12.97
CA PHE A 174 14.57 2.65 -13.16
C PHE A 174 15.63 2.37 -12.09
N GLY A 175 16.90 2.34 -12.49
CA GLY A 175 18.03 2.32 -11.56
C GLY A 175 19.24 3.08 -12.10
N GLU A 176 20.13 3.45 -11.19
CA GLU A 176 21.43 4.06 -11.47
C GLU A 176 22.47 3.35 -10.58
N ASP A 177 23.54 2.85 -11.19
CA ASP A 177 24.68 2.17 -10.56
C ASP A 177 24.30 0.96 -9.68
N MET A 178 23.07 0.45 -9.81
CA MET A 178 22.55 -0.68 -9.04
C MET A 178 23.20 -2.00 -9.46
N GLU A 179 23.47 -2.19 -10.76
CA GLU A 179 24.15 -3.39 -11.27
C GLU A 179 25.54 -3.58 -10.69
N ASP A 180 26.22 -2.47 -10.38
CA ASP A 180 27.55 -2.49 -9.77
C ASP A 180 27.48 -2.82 -8.28
N CYS A 181 26.32 -2.62 -7.63
CA CYS A 181 26.11 -2.91 -6.21
C CYS A 181 25.64 -4.35 -5.92
N CYS A 182 25.20 -5.10 -6.94
CA CYS A 182 24.59 -6.42 -6.82
C CYS A 182 25.56 -7.62 -6.95
#